data_AF-A0A257GU40-F1
#
_entry.id   AF-A0A257GU40-F1
#
_cell.length_a   1.000
_cell.length_b   1.000
_cell.length_c   1.000
_cell.angle_alpha   90.00
_cell.angle_beta   90.00
_cell.angle_gamma   90.00
#
_symmetry.space_group_name_H-M   'P 1'
#
loop_
_entity.id
_entity.type
_entity.pdbx_description
1 polymer ?
#
loop_
_entity_poly.entity_id
_entity_poly.type
_entity_poly.pdbx_seq_one_letter_code
_entity_poly.pdbx_strand_id
1 'polypeptide(L)' 'GVKEQIIFPEIEYDKIDALRGMNISFTTTAKNDDEAKALLAAFRFPFKN' A
#
# COMPACT_ATOMS: atom_id res chain seq x y z
N GLY A 1 0.19 -3.63 -4.62
CA GLY A 1 -0.13 -4.77 -3.75
C GLY A 1 1.12 -5.20 -3.03
N VAL A 2 1.01 -5.53 -1.74
CA VAL A 2 2.13 -6.01 -0.93
C VAL A 2 2.10 -7.53 -0.98
N LYS A 3 3.16 -8.14 -1.53
CA LYS A 3 3.24 -9.61 -1.66
C LYS A 3 3.39 -10.32 -0.31
N GLU A 4 4.01 -9.66 0.66
CA GLU A 4 4.32 -10.26 1.96
C GLU A 4 4.01 -9.26 3.07
N GLN A 5 3.11 -9.61 3.99
CA GLN A 5 2.69 -8.73 5.09
C GLN A 5 3.80 -8.47 6.12
N ILE A 6 4.88 -9.24 6.09
CA ILE A 6 6.04 -9.19 7.02
C ILE A 6 6.89 -7.91 6.94
N ILE A 7 6.59 -7.00 6.01
CA ILE A 7 7.24 -5.67 5.94
C ILE A 7 6.87 -4.77 7.12
N PHE A 8 5.77 -5.09 7.83
CA PHE A 8 5.37 -4.36 9.02
C PHE A 8 5.97 -5.03 10.26
N PRO A 9 6.73 -4.30 11.10
CA PRO A 9 7.31 -4.84 12.32
C PRO A 9 6.26 -5.23 13.37
N GLU A 10 5.00 -4.81 13.17
CA GLU A 10 3.85 -5.15 14.01
C GLU A 10 3.32 -6.58 13.77
N ILE A 11 3.76 -7.25 12.71
CA ILE A 11 3.30 -8.60 12.37
C ILE A 11 4.28 -9.64 12.94
N GLU A 12 3.84 -10.37 13.97
CA GLU A 12 4.57 -11.52 14.53
C GLU A 12 4.59 -12.68 13.52
N TYR A 13 5.74 -12.89 12.85
CA TYR A 13 5.95 -14.01 11.91
C TYR A 13 5.58 -15.37 12.50
N ASP A 14 5.81 -15.55 13.81
CA ASP A 14 5.65 -16.80 14.55
C ASP A 14 4.18 -17.26 14.69
N LYS A 15 3.21 -16.35 14.48
CA LYS A 15 1.77 -16.66 14.49
C LYS A 15 1.18 -16.85 13.09
N ILE A 16 1.96 -16.67 12.02
CA ILE A 16 1.46 -16.72 10.65
C ILE A 16 1.61 -18.14 10.08
N ASP A 17 0.49 -18.85 9.96
CA ASP A 17 0.44 -20.22 9.41
C ASP A 17 0.57 -20.25 7.87
N ALA A 18 0.29 -19.12 7.20
CA ALA A 18 0.46 -18.98 5.74
C ALA A 18 0.72 -17.52 5.32
N LEU A 19 1.72 -17.29 4.45
CA LEU A 19 1.98 -16.01 3.81
C LEU A 19 0.78 -15.60 2.94
N ARG A 20 -0.04 -14.65 3.44
CA ARG A 20 -1.13 -14.06 2.68
C ARG A 20 -0.67 -12.73 2.09
N GLY A 21 -0.80 -12.58 0.77
CA GLY A 21 -0.64 -11.27 0.13
C GLY A 21 -1.73 -10.29 0.57
N MET A 22 -1.43 -9.00 0.60
CA MET A 22 -2.40 -7.95 0.92
C MET A 22 -2.62 -7.05 -0.30
N ASN A 23 -3.88 -6.94 -0.70
CA ASN A 23 -4.32 -5.95 -1.68
C ASN A 23 -4.71 -4.68 -0.95
N ILE A 24 -3.96 -3.60 -1.19
CA ILE A 24 -4.27 -2.27 -0.68
C ILE A 24 -4.84 -1.47 -1.85
N SER A 25 -6.08 -1.02 -1.72
CA SER A 25 -6.73 -0.09 -2.64
C SER A 25 -6.94 1.24 -1.93
N PHE A 26 -6.43 2.33 -2.50
CA PHE A 26 -6.62 3.67 -1.97
C PHE A 26 -7.82 4.32 -2.67
N THR A 27 -8.85 4.65 -1.89
CA THR A 27 -10.00 5.42 -2.39
C THR A 27 -9.83 6.87 -1.95
N THR A 28 -9.57 7.77 -2.89
CA THR A 28 -9.45 9.21 -2.64
C THR A 28 -10.68 9.96 -3.17
N THR A 29 -10.96 11.14 -2.63
CA THR A 29 -12.03 12.02 -3.12
C THR A 29 -11.68 12.76 -4.42
N ALA A 30 -10.48 12.55 -4.95
CA ALA A 30 -10.04 13.08 -6.24
C ALA A 30 -10.97 12.61 -7.36
N LYS A 31 -11.39 13.52 -8.23
CA LYS A 31 -12.28 13.20 -9.36
C LYS A 31 -11.51 12.75 -10.59
N ASN A 32 -10.23 13.10 -10.65
CA ASN A 32 -9.35 12.87 -11.79
C ASN A 32 -8.06 12.15 -11.35
N ASP A 33 -7.49 11.33 -12.22
CA ASP A 33 -6.26 10.58 -11.95
C ASP A 33 -5.06 11.49 -11.67
N ASP A 34 -5.01 12.69 -12.26
CA ASP A 34 -3.95 13.67 -12.01
C ASP A 34 -3.98 14.23 -10.59
N GLU A 35 -5.17 14.51 -10.04
CA GLU A 35 -5.33 14.97 -8.66
C GLU A 35 -4.95 13.85 -7.67
N ALA A 36 -5.36 12.62 -7.97
CA ALA A 36 -4.99 11.46 -7.17
C ALA A 36 -3.47 11.24 -7.19
N LYS A 37 -2.83 11.31 -8.36
CA LYS A 37 -1.37 11.23 -8.51
C LYS A 37 -0.65 12.34 -7.76
N ALA A 38 -1.12 13.58 -7.87
CA ALA A 38 -0.52 14.72 -7.17
C ALA A 38 -0.62 14.57 -5.64
N LEU A 39 -1.77 14.11 -5.14
CA LEU A 39 -1.95 13.83 -3.72
C LEU A 39 -0.99 12.75 -3.24
N LEU A 40 -0.94 11.62 -3.94
CA LEU A 40 -0.09 10.50 -3.55
C LEU A 40 1.41 10.85 -3.71
N ALA A 41 1.78 11.69 -4.69
CA ALA A 41 3.13 12.24 -4.82
C ALA A 41 3.48 13.17 -3.64
N ALA A 42 2.55 14.00 -3.18
CA ALA A 42 2.73 14.83 -1.98
C ALA A 42 2.90 13.99 -0.71
N PHE A 43 2.22 12.84 -0.61
CA PHE A 43 2.42 11.85 0.44
C PHE A 43 3.73 11.05 0.31
N ARG A 44 4.60 11.42 -0.65
CA ARG A 44 5.87 10.73 -0.94
C ARG A 44 5.71 9.24 -1.19
N PHE A 45 4.58 8.82 -1.77
CA PHE A 45 4.45 7.44 -2.20
C PHE A 45 5.46 7.17 -3.33
N PRO A 46 6.22 6.06 -3.27
CA PRO A 46 7.16 5.69 -4.29
C PRO A 46 6.42 5.14 -5.51
N PHE A 47 5.82 6.02 -6.32
CA PHE A 47 5.38 5.64 -7.66
C PHE A 47 6.60 5.42 -8.53
N LYS A 48 6.66 4.25 -9.19
CA LYS A 48 7.52 4.12 -10.36
C LYS A 48 6.90 4.99 -11.46
N ASN A 49 7.61 6.05 -11.84
CA ASN A 49 7.38 6.74 -13.11
C ASN A 49 7.63 5.77 -14.28
#